data_AF-A0A5K1CM63-F1
#
_entry.id   AF-A0A5K1CM63-F1
#
_cell.length_a   1.000
_cell.length_b   1.000
_cell.length_c   1.000
_cell.angle_alpha   90.00
_cell.angle_beta   90.00
_cell.angle_gamma   90.00
#
_symmetry.space_group_name_H-M   'P 1'
#
loop_
_entity.id
_entity.type
_entity.pdbx_description
1 polymer ?
#
loop_
_entity_poly.entity_id
_entity_poly.type
_entity_poly.pdbx_seq_one_letter_code
_entity_poly.pdbx_strand_id
1 'polypeptide(L)' 'SSAVEPLSWRIRLKILIGAGRGLAFLHQSDREIIYRDFKASNILLDP' A
#
# COMPACT_ATOMS: atom_id res chain seq x y z
N SER A 1 25.16 -10.27 10.71
CA SER A 1 23.84 -9.64 10.89
C SER A 1 23.75 -8.49 9.91
N SER A 2 23.07 -8.66 8.78
CA SER A 2 22.83 -7.55 7.85
C SER A 2 21.66 -6.73 8.38
N ALA A 3 21.95 -5.56 8.96
CA ALA A 3 20.89 -4.63 9.35
C ALA A 3 20.13 -4.21 8.09
N VAL A 4 18.82 -4.47 8.05
CA VAL A 4 17.95 -3.94 7.00
C VAL A 4 17.84 -2.44 7.23
N GLU A 5 18.34 -1.64 6.29
CA GLU A 5 18.16 -0.19 6.37
C GLU A 5 16.67 0.16 6.24
N PRO A 6 16.12 0.99 7.15
CA PRO A 6 14.75 1.43 7.04
C PRO A 6 14.52 2.27 5.78
N LEU A 7 13.38 2.10 5.12
CA LEU A 7 12.98 2.95 4.00
C LEU A 7 12.97 4.43 4.42
N SER A 8 13.49 5.30 3.55
CA SER A 8 13.42 6.75 3.74
C SER A 8 11.97 7.22 3.88
N TRP A 9 11.76 8.32 4.61
CA TRP A 9 10.43 8.90 4.81
C TRP A 9 9.71 9.19 3.50
N ARG A 10 10.45 9.69 2.49
CA ARG A 10 9.92 9.97 1.16
C ARG A 10 9.37 8.71 0.48
N ILE A 11 10.05 7.57 0.62
CA ILE A 11 9.57 6.30 0.05
C ILE A 11 8.32 5.83 0.80
N ARG A 12 8.30 5.91 2.13
CA ARG A 12 7.12 5.55 2.94
C ARG A 12 5.87 6.33 2.52
N LEU A 13 6.02 7.64 2.28
CA LEU A 13 4.91 8.47 1.80
C LEU A 13 4.42 8.05 0.41
N LYS A 14 5.32 7.71 -0.52
CA LYS A 14 4.93 7.21 -1.86
C LYS A 14 4.10 5.92 -1.75
N ILE A 15 4.54 4.98 -0.90
CA ILE A 15 3.83 3.72 -0.65
C ILE A 15 2.43 3.99 -0.08
N LEU A 16 2.34 4.84 0.95
CA LEU A 16 1.08 5.19 1.59
C LEU A 16 0.08 5.82 0.61
N ILE A 17 0.53 6.76 -0.21
CA ILE A 17 -0.30 7.43 -1.22
C ILE A 17 -0.77 6.42 -2.28
N GLY A 18 0.12 5.56 -2.77
CA GLY A 18 -0.23 4.51 -3.75
C GLY A 18 -1.26 3.54 -3.20
N ALA A 19 -1.04 3.00 -1.99
CA ALA A 19 -1.96 2.09 -1.33
C ALA A 19 -3.33 2.72 -1.07
N GLY A 20 -3.36 3.99 -0.64
CA GLY A 20 -4.60 4.75 -0.43
C GLY A 20 -5.39 4.97 -1.71
N ARG A 21 -4.71 5.25 -2.84
CA ARG A 21 -5.37 5.36 -4.16
C ARG A 21 -5.97 4.03 -4.61
N GLY A 22 -5.25 2.92 -4.42
CA GLY A 22 -5.77 1.59 -4.73
C GLY A 22 -7.01 1.24 -3.90
N LEU A 23 -7.00 1.55 -2.61
CA LEU A 23 -8.15 1.33 -1.74
C LEU A 23 -9.35 2.20 -2.14
N ALA A 24 -9.13 3.49 -2.44
CA ALA A 24 -10.17 4.39 -2.91
C ALA A 24 -10.80 3.91 -4.24
N PHE A 25 -9.98 3.38 -5.15
CA PHE A 25 -10.46 2.82 -6.41
C PHE A 25 -11.39 1.61 -6.19
N LEU A 26 -11.05 0.71 -5.28
CA LEU A 26 -11.88 -0.47 -4.96
C LEU A 26 -13.25 -0.06 -4.41
N HIS A 27 -13.28 0.96 -3.55
CA HIS A 27 -14.52 1.46 -2.94
C HIS A 27 -15.37 2.33 -3.87
N GLN A 28 -14.84 2.79 -5.00
CA GLN A 28 -15.60 3.56 -6.00
C GLN A 28 -16.36 2.71 -7.00
N SER A 29 -16.23 1.38 -6.96
CA SER A 29 -16.93 0.49 -7.88
C SER A 29 -18.39 0.28 -7.49
N ASP A 30 -19.29 0.12 -8.48
CA ASP A 30 -20.74 -0.11 -8.28
C ASP A 30 -21.06 -1.32 -7.38
N ARG A 31 -20.10 -2.25 -7.28
CA ARG A 31 -20.08 -3.29 -6.27
C ARG A 31 -18.97 -2.95 -5.28
N GLU A 32 -19.27 -2.18 -4.25
CA GLU A 32 -18.33 -1.78 -3.20
C GLU A 32 -17.44 -2.98 -2.77
N ILE A 33 -16.21 -3.04 -3.29
CA ILE A 33 -15.32 -4.18 -3.04
C ILE A 33 -14.66 -3.94 -1.69
N ILE A 34 -15.10 -4.69 -0.68
CA ILE A 34 -14.49 -4.65 0.65
C ILE A 34 -13.17 -5.45 0.63
N TYR A 35 -12.04 -4.77 0.58
CA TYR A 35 -10.73 -5.40 0.72
C TYR A 35 -10.40 -5.63 2.20
N ARG A 36 -10.76 -6.81 2.70
CA ARG A 36 -10.70 -7.14 4.14
C ARG A 36 -9.30 -7.33 4.72
N ASP A 37 -8.28 -7.50 3.88
CA ASP A 37 -6.92 -7.81 4.32
C ASP A 37 -5.93 -6.70 3.93
N PHE A 38 -6.32 -5.45 4.20
CA PHE A 38 -5.48 -4.28 3.94
C PHE A 38 -4.35 -4.18 4.98
N LYS A 39 -3.20 -4.79 4.66
CA LYS A 39 -2.01 -4.82 5.52
C LYS A 39 -0.71 -4.66 4.72
N ALA A 40 0.36 -4.26 5.40
CA ALA A 40 1.65 -3.96 4.78
C ALA A 40 2.23 -5.13 3.96
N SER A 41 2.06 -6.38 4.41
CA SER A 41 2.56 -7.57 3.68
C SER A 41 1.81 -7.87 2.38
N ASN A 42 0.66 -7.21 2.14
CA ASN A 42 -0.13 -7.35 0.92
C ASN A 42 0.08 -6.17 -0.06
N ILE A 43 0.92 -5.19 0.29
CA ILE A 43 1.27 -4.09 -0.60
C ILE A 43 2.51 -4.48 -1.41
N LEU A 44 2.31 -4.77 -2.69
CA LEU A 44 3.40 -5.12 -3.60
C LEU A 44 4.11 -3.84 -4.06
N LEU A 45 5.45 -3.86 -4.04
CA LEU A 45 6.30 -2.80 -4.57
C LEU A 45 6.94 -3.30 -5.85
N ASP A 46 6.85 -2.50 -6.90
CA ASP A 46 7.63 -2.73 -8.12
C ASP A 46 9.11 -2.42 -7.88
N PRO A 47 10.02 -2.97 -8.72
CA PRO A 47 11.45 -2.72 -8.66
C PRO A 47 11.85 -1.23 -8.67
#